data_AF-A0A8S9XL52-F1
#
_entry.id   AF-A0A8S9XL52-F1
#
_cell.length_a   1.000
_cell.length_b   1.000
_cell.length_c   1.000
_cell.angle_alpha   90.00
_cell.angle_beta   90.00
_cell.angle_gamma   90.00
#
_symmetry.space_group_name_H-M   'P 1'
#
loop_
_entity.id
_entity.type
_entity.pdbx_description
1 polymer ?
#
loop_
_entity_poly.entity_id
_entity_poly.type
_entity_poly.pdbx_seq_one_letter_code
_entity_poly.pdbx_strand_id
1 'polypeptide(L)'
;EANTTFGILMKDSMRRLKVMTVKLGSCIEKARPYYNALEIARLAQVECQKAAKAFQRANEIHQAAKETVTLAEARFISQKHEWEFDNAWQEMLNHATTKVTEAEYQKSESGREHQKRATLFNLAEQRVATLEGKLKRNIIKARPYFEEKEVCQGQLDAQKMRIDQIQGELSKAKSDYAASLRRLEIISEEIHNQRRNKSGRVSPSPPVGPREPGVGAEINSCCEETHALEKGSGDFEERKEDGDCDGSAGVTSWDIEREMERADLRSLGSVSMATSSALSDADDLDIDPIEEDLEELRQKVRELSVVESNKGEDWALELSEAISRLDNAMFRKETNEELRALVRAKTPLSID
;
A
#
# COMPACT_ATOMS: atom_id res chain seq x y z
N GLU A 1 -21.68 -9.81 -9.38
CA GLU A 1 -20.76 -10.31 -10.43
C GLU A 1 -19.29 -10.00 -10.17
N ALA A 2 -18.88 -8.74 -10.05
CA ALA A 2 -17.46 -8.42 -9.82
C ALA A 2 -16.93 -8.99 -8.48
N ASN A 3 -17.70 -8.80 -7.39
CA ASN A 3 -17.40 -9.36 -6.07
C ASN A 3 -17.42 -10.90 -6.04
N THR A 4 -18.34 -11.53 -6.78
CA THR A 4 -18.41 -13.00 -6.86
C THR A 4 -17.21 -13.57 -7.61
N THR A 5 -16.78 -12.91 -8.69
CA THR A 5 -15.57 -13.25 -9.43
C THR A 5 -14.32 -13.11 -8.55
N PHE A 6 -14.20 -12.03 -7.78
CA PHE A 6 -13.12 -11.86 -6.81
C PHE A 6 -13.08 -13.01 -5.79
N GLY A 7 -14.22 -13.38 -5.22
CA GLY A 7 -14.31 -14.50 -4.28
C GLY A 7 -13.89 -15.84 -4.89
N ILE A 8 -14.22 -16.10 -6.16
CA ILE A 8 -13.80 -17.31 -6.88
C ILE A 8 -12.28 -17.29 -7.13
N LEU A 9 -11.74 -16.18 -7.64
CA LEU A 9 -10.30 -16.00 -7.89
C LEU A 9 -9.49 -16.14 -6.60
N MET A 10 -10.01 -15.62 -5.47
CA MET A 10 -9.35 -15.72 -4.17
C MET A 10 -9.24 -17.18 -3.71
N LYS A 11 -10.33 -17.93 -3.79
CA LYS A 11 -10.36 -19.36 -3.44
C LYS A 11 -9.43 -20.18 -4.34
N ASP A 12 -9.44 -19.91 -5.64
CA ASP A 12 -8.58 -20.60 -6.59
C ASP A 12 -7.09 -20.30 -6.35
N SER A 13 -6.75 -19.03 -6.17
CA SER A 13 -5.39 -18.58 -5.83
C SER A 13 -4.88 -19.25 -4.55
N MET A 14 -5.70 -19.26 -3.49
CA MET A 14 -5.36 -19.92 -2.23
C MET A 14 -5.11 -21.43 -2.44
N ARG A 15 -5.93 -22.10 -3.26
CA ARG A 15 -5.75 -23.53 -3.58
C ARG A 15 -4.43 -23.77 -4.33
N ARG A 16 -4.16 -23.01 -5.38
CA ARG A 16 -2.93 -23.13 -6.20
C ARG A 16 -1.68 -22.91 -5.35
N LEU A 17 -1.68 -21.87 -4.51
CA LEU A 17 -0.57 -21.59 -3.61
C LEU A 17 -0.40 -22.66 -2.54
N LYS A 18 -1.48 -23.19 -1.95
CA LYS A 18 -1.40 -24.27 -0.94
C LYS A 18 -0.75 -25.53 -1.51
N VAL A 19 -1.09 -25.91 -2.75
CA VAL A 19 -0.44 -27.05 -3.43
C VAL A 19 1.06 -26.82 -3.57
N MET A 20 1.48 -25.61 -3.96
CA MET A 20 2.90 -25.28 -4.08
C MET A 20 3.62 -25.25 -2.73
N THR A 21 2.97 -24.76 -1.68
CA THR A 21 3.51 -24.78 -0.31
C THR A 21 3.81 -26.19 0.16
N VAL A 22 2.89 -27.14 -0.06
CA VAL A 22 3.11 -28.55 0.30
C VAL A 22 4.23 -29.17 -0.54
N LYS A 23 4.33 -28.83 -1.83
CA LYS A 23 5.37 -29.36 -2.73
C LYS A 23 6.78 -28.86 -2.41
N LEU A 24 6.91 -27.60 -1.97
CA LEU A 24 8.20 -26.93 -1.79
C LEU A 24 8.67 -26.88 -0.32
N GLY A 25 7.75 -26.92 0.64
CA GLY A 25 8.05 -26.96 2.07
C GLY A 25 8.86 -25.75 2.57
N SER A 26 9.86 -26.01 3.42
CA SER A 26 10.62 -24.97 4.14
C SER A 26 11.49 -24.05 3.27
N CYS A 27 11.67 -24.35 1.97
CA CYS A 27 12.45 -23.47 1.10
C CYS A 27 11.74 -22.13 0.80
N ILE A 28 10.41 -22.08 0.89
CA ILE A 28 9.63 -20.85 0.74
C ILE A 28 9.94 -19.88 1.89
N GLU A 29 9.84 -20.35 3.13
CA GLU A 29 10.10 -19.52 4.32
C GLU A 29 11.56 -19.06 4.38
N LYS A 30 12.51 -19.93 4.02
CA LYS A 30 13.93 -19.55 3.93
C LYS A 30 14.22 -18.54 2.81
N ALA A 31 13.40 -18.47 1.76
CA ALA A 31 13.56 -17.51 0.66
C ALA A 31 12.80 -16.19 0.90
N ARG A 32 11.83 -16.15 1.83
CA ARG A 32 11.02 -14.97 2.15
C ARG A 32 11.84 -13.70 2.45
N PRO A 33 12.95 -13.74 3.21
CA PRO A 33 13.74 -12.53 3.47
C PRO A 33 14.33 -11.90 2.20
N TYR A 34 14.69 -12.73 1.20
CA TYR A 34 15.19 -12.25 -0.09
C TYR A 34 14.10 -11.54 -0.89
N TYR A 35 12.91 -12.14 -1.02
CA TYR A 35 11.80 -11.52 -1.77
C TYR A 35 11.27 -10.26 -1.08
N ASN A 36 11.28 -10.20 0.26
CA ASN A 36 10.95 -8.99 1.00
C ASN A 36 11.98 -7.87 0.73
N ALA A 37 13.28 -8.19 0.77
CA ALA A 37 14.33 -7.24 0.44
C ALA A 37 14.26 -6.78 -1.02
N LEU A 38 13.85 -7.66 -1.94
CA LEU A 38 13.67 -7.35 -3.35
C LEU A 38 12.52 -6.34 -3.57
N GLU A 39 11.36 -6.53 -2.95
CA GLU A 39 10.26 -5.56 -3.04
C GLU A 39 10.65 -4.22 -2.42
N ILE A 40 11.38 -4.25 -1.30
CA ILE A 40 11.96 -3.06 -0.68
C ILE A 40 12.87 -2.30 -1.64
N ALA A 41 13.80 -2.99 -2.31
CA ALA A 41 14.72 -2.38 -3.26
C ALA A 41 13.95 -1.79 -4.46
N ARG A 42 12.92 -2.51 -4.95
CA ARG A 42 12.02 -2.01 -6.01
C ARG A 42 11.29 -0.74 -5.59
N LEU A 43 10.76 -0.67 -4.36
CA LEU A 43 10.11 0.53 -3.83
C LEU A 43 11.09 1.69 -3.70
N ALA A 44 12.27 1.45 -3.13
CA ALA A 44 13.33 2.46 -3.01
C ALA A 44 13.77 2.98 -4.38
N GLN A 45 13.85 2.10 -5.39
CA GLN A 45 14.15 2.48 -6.77
C GLN A 45 13.11 3.44 -7.35
N VAL A 46 11.81 3.12 -7.18
CA VAL A 46 10.72 3.97 -7.68
C VAL A 46 10.73 5.35 -7.02
N GLU A 47 10.91 5.42 -5.70
CA GLU A 47 11.01 6.71 -5.00
C GLU A 47 12.29 7.47 -5.39
N CYS A 48 13.42 6.80 -5.59
CA CYS A 48 14.63 7.42 -6.10
C CYS A 48 14.43 8.00 -7.51
N GLN A 49 13.78 7.27 -8.42
CA GLN A 49 13.45 7.76 -9.76
C GLN A 49 12.50 8.95 -9.73
N LYS A 50 11.52 8.94 -8.81
CA LYS A 50 10.59 10.06 -8.62
C LYS A 50 11.31 11.30 -8.09
N ALA A 51 12.20 11.15 -7.10
CA ALA A 51 13.04 12.23 -6.59
C ALA A 51 14.00 12.76 -7.66
N ALA A 52 14.59 11.88 -8.48
CA ALA A 52 15.45 12.26 -9.60
C ALA A 52 14.69 13.11 -10.63
N LYS A 53 13.47 12.71 -11.01
CA LYS A 53 12.61 13.50 -11.90
C LYS A 53 12.24 14.85 -11.29
N ALA A 54 12.03 14.92 -9.98
CA ALA A 54 11.75 16.17 -9.29
C ALA A 54 12.98 17.11 -9.31
N PHE A 55 14.18 16.58 -9.03
CA PHE A 55 15.42 17.34 -9.12
C PHE A 55 15.71 17.84 -10.54
N GLN A 56 15.49 17.00 -11.57
CA GLN A 56 15.63 17.41 -12.96
C GLN A 56 14.73 18.61 -13.30
N ARG A 57 13.44 18.54 -12.93
CA ARG A 57 12.50 19.66 -13.12
C ARG A 57 12.94 20.92 -12.38
N ALA A 58 13.37 20.80 -11.12
CA ALA A 58 13.85 21.94 -10.34
C ALA A 58 15.11 22.57 -10.96
N ASN A 59 16.01 21.74 -11.52
CA ASN A 59 17.19 22.21 -12.22
C ASN A 59 16.84 22.95 -13.53
N GLU A 60 15.88 22.43 -14.30
CA GLU A 60 15.37 23.10 -15.50
C GLU A 60 14.74 24.47 -15.17
N ILE A 61 13.97 24.55 -14.08
CA ILE A 61 13.37 25.82 -13.61
C ILE A 61 14.47 26.81 -13.20
N HIS A 62 15.49 26.37 -12.46
CA HIS A 62 16.62 27.22 -12.09
C HIS A 62 17.38 27.74 -13.32
N GLN A 63 17.63 26.86 -14.29
CA GLN A 63 18.30 27.22 -15.54
C GLN A 63 17.48 28.25 -16.34
N ALA A 64 16.16 28.06 -16.47
CA ALA A 64 15.28 29.02 -17.13
C ALA A 64 15.21 30.36 -16.39
N ALA A 65 15.21 30.35 -15.05
CA ALA A 65 15.25 31.57 -14.25
C ALA A 65 16.57 32.34 -14.46
N LYS A 66 17.70 31.64 -14.51
CA LYS A 66 19.01 32.23 -14.85
C LYS A 66 19.01 32.83 -16.25
N GLU A 67 18.51 32.09 -17.23
CA GLU A 67 18.39 32.57 -18.60
C GLU A 67 17.55 33.85 -18.67
N THR A 68 16.45 33.93 -17.92
CA THR A 68 15.63 35.14 -17.81
C THR A 68 16.42 36.35 -17.32
N VAL A 69 17.24 36.18 -16.27
CA VAL A 69 18.12 37.26 -15.78
C VAL A 69 19.16 37.64 -16.83
N THR A 70 19.84 36.66 -17.44
CA THR A 70 20.87 36.94 -18.46
C THR A 70 20.32 37.65 -19.69
N LEU A 71 19.09 37.30 -20.12
CA LEU A 71 18.42 37.97 -21.23
C LEU A 71 17.98 39.39 -20.85
N ALA A 72 17.52 39.60 -19.61
CA ALA A 72 17.18 40.92 -19.10
C ALA A 72 18.41 41.84 -19.06
N GLU A 73 19.54 41.34 -18.57
CA GLU A 73 20.83 42.06 -18.55
C GLU A 73 21.34 42.38 -19.96
N ALA A 74 21.32 41.40 -20.87
CA ALA A 74 21.74 41.58 -22.26
C ALA A 74 20.88 42.64 -22.97
N ARG A 75 19.56 42.60 -22.76
CA ARG A 75 18.63 43.58 -23.32
C ARG A 75 18.94 44.98 -22.82
N PHE A 76 19.17 45.15 -21.52
CA PHE A 76 19.55 46.44 -20.93
C PHE A 76 20.87 46.99 -21.48
N ILE A 77 21.88 46.15 -21.64
CA ILE A 77 23.17 46.57 -22.22
C ILE A 77 22.98 47.00 -23.69
N SER A 78 22.14 46.31 -24.45
CA SER A 78 21.87 46.62 -25.86
C SER A 78 21.05 47.90 -26.06
N GLN A 79 20.09 48.20 -25.16
CA GLN A 79 19.16 49.34 -25.25
C GLN A 79 19.55 50.51 -24.34
N LYS A 80 20.81 50.56 -23.90
CA LYS A 80 21.33 51.50 -22.90
C LYS A 80 21.17 52.99 -23.25
N HIS A 81 20.95 53.31 -24.53
CA HIS A 81 20.80 54.68 -25.05
C HIS A 81 19.32 55.09 -25.23
N GLU A 82 18.39 54.15 -25.05
CA GLU A 82 16.94 54.35 -25.23
C GLU A 82 16.18 54.12 -23.92
N TRP A 83 16.75 53.36 -22.98
CA TRP A 83 16.10 52.99 -21.71
C TRP A 83 16.85 53.63 -20.55
N GLU A 84 16.18 54.50 -19.79
CA GLU A 84 16.67 54.95 -18.48
C GLU A 84 16.51 53.81 -17.47
N PHE A 85 17.41 53.74 -16.48
CA PHE A 85 17.30 52.78 -15.40
C PHE A 85 16.16 53.24 -14.47
N ASP A 86 14.93 52.89 -14.85
CA ASP A 86 13.71 53.29 -14.16
C ASP A 86 13.37 52.36 -13.00
N ASN A 87 12.56 52.86 -12.05
CA ASN A 87 12.08 52.07 -10.90
C ASN A 87 11.42 50.74 -11.31
N ALA A 88 10.65 50.73 -12.40
CA ALA A 88 9.99 49.52 -12.90
C ALA A 88 10.99 48.45 -13.41
N TRP A 89 12.12 48.87 -13.98
CA TRP A 89 13.16 47.95 -14.44
C TRP A 89 13.96 47.38 -13.27
N GLN A 90 14.25 48.21 -12.27
CA GLN A 90 14.89 47.78 -11.03
C GLN A 90 14.01 46.77 -10.27
N GLU A 91 12.71 47.01 -10.16
CA GLU A 91 11.76 46.05 -9.57
C GLU A 91 11.69 44.73 -10.34
N MET A 92 11.69 44.79 -11.68
CA MET A 92 11.71 43.59 -12.53
C MET A 92 12.98 42.75 -12.31
N LEU A 93 14.16 43.39 -12.25
CA LEU A 93 15.43 42.70 -12.00
C LEU A 93 15.47 42.11 -10.58
N ASN A 94 14.97 42.83 -9.59
CA ASN A 94 14.87 42.35 -8.21
C ASN A 94 13.98 41.11 -8.11
N HIS A 95 12.83 41.11 -8.81
CA HIS A 95 11.93 39.96 -8.88
C HIS A 95 12.58 38.77 -9.58
N ALA A 96 13.24 39.00 -10.72
CA ALA A 96 13.96 37.96 -11.45
C ALA A 96 15.10 37.36 -10.60
N THR A 97 15.84 38.19 -9.87
CA THR A 97 16.90 37.76 -8.95
C THR A 97 16.33 36.94 -7.79
N THR A 98 15.24 37.41 -7.17
CA THR A 98 14.54 36.67 -6.10
C THR A 98 14.09 35.30 -6.59
N LYS A 99 13.52 35.22 -7.80
CA LYS A 99 13.14 33.95 -8.44
C LYS A 99 14.32 33.02 -8.70
N VAL A 100 15.48 33.54 -9.11
CA VAL A 100 16.70 32.72 -9.26
C VAL A 100 17.14 32.15 -7.92
N THR A 101 17.10 32.96 -6.85
CA THR A 101 17.45 32.49 -5.50
C THR A 101 16.47 31.45 -4.97
N GLU A 102 15.17 31.63 -5.19
CA GLU A 102 14.14 30.65 -4.82
C GLU A 102 14.30 29.34 -5.61
N ALA A 103 14.54 29.44 -6.92
CA ALA A 103 14.75 28.26 -7.76
C ALA A 103 16.04 27.51 -7.40
N GLU A 104 17.11 28.22 -7.02
CA GLU A 104 18.34 27.57 -6.52
C GLU A 104 18.10 26.86 -5.18
N TYR A 105 17.32 27.47 -4.28
CA TYR A 105 16.92 26.83 -3.02
C TYR A 105 16.12 25.53 -3.28
N GLN A 106 15.11 25.58 -4.15
CA GLN A 106 14.32 24.40 -4.52
C GLN A 106 15.16 23.29 -5.18
N LYS A 107 16.11 23.67 -6.04
CA LYS A 107 17.07 22.74 -6.65
C LYS A 107 18.00 22.11 -5.60
N SER A 108 18.48 22.89 -4.63
CA SER A 108 19.32 22.38 -3.54
C SER A 108 18.56 21.37 -2.68
N GLU A 109 17.33 21.70 -2.26
CA GLU A 109 16.51 20.79 -1.44
C GLU A 109 16.12 19.51 -2.18
N SER A 110 15.69 19.61 -3.45
CA SER A 110 15.40 18.43 -4.26
C SER A 110 16.64 17.58 -4.56
N GLY A 111 17.83 18.21 -4.67
CA GLY A 111 19.11 17.51 -4.80
C GLY A 111 19.48 16.72 -3.54
N ARG A 112 19.30 17.32 -2.36
CA ARG A 112 19.51 16.65 -1.06
C ARG A 112 18.58 15.46 -0.89
N GLU A 113 17.29 15.61 -1.22
CA GLU A 113 16.32 14.50 -1.14
C GLU A 113 16.64 13.38 -2.14
N HIS A 114 17.00 13.72 -3.39
CA HIS A 114 17.44 12.72 -4.37
C HIS A 114 18.68 11.96 -3.88
N GLN A 115 19.67 12.66 -3.32
CA GLN A 115 20.86 12.02 -2.77
C GLN A 115 20.50 11.08 -1.60
N LYS A 116 19.63 11.50 -0.68
CA LYS A 116 19.11 10.64 0.40
C LYS A 116 18.44 9.39 -0.20
N ARG A 117 17.53 9.55 -1.17
CA ARG A 117 16.84 8.40 -1.80
C ARG A 117 17.78 7.48 -2.58
N ALA A 118 18.84 8.02 -3.18
CA ALA A 118 19.83 7.23 -3.89
C ALA A 118 20.69 6.38 -2.94
N THR A 119 21.11 6.92 -1.79
CA THR A 119 21.84 6.13 -0.78
C THR A 119 20.98 4.99 -0.23
N LEU A 120 19.69 5.25 -0.02
CA LEU A 120 18.71 4.23 0.37
C LEU A 120 18.59 3.09 -0.63
N PHE A 121 18.44 3.44 -1.91
CA PHE A 121 18.35 2.45 -2.98
C PHE A 121 19.62 1.59 -3.04
N ASN A 122 20.80 2.20 -3.02
CA ASN A 122 22.07 1.47 -3.06
C ASN A 122 22.24 0.50 -1.88
N LEU A 123 21.81 0.92 -0.68
CA LEU A 123 21.86 0.08 0.51
C LEU A 123 20.88 -1.11 0.41
N ALA A 124 19.66 -0.88 -0.10
CA ALA A 124 18.69 -1.94 -0.34
C ALA A 124 19.19 -2.96 -1.37
N GLU A 125 19.79 -2.50 -2.47
CA GLU A 125 20.43 -3.36 -3.48
C GLU A 125 21.57 -4.20 -2.89
N GLN A 126 22.43 -3.59 -2.05
CA GLN A 126 23.49 -4.34 -1.36
C GLN A 126 22.92 -5.44 -0.44
N ARG A 127 21.80 -5.17 0.23
CA ARG A 127 21.10 -6.15 1.07
C ARG A 127 20.55 -7.30 0.23
N VAL A 128 19.94 -7.00 -0.93
CA VAL A 128 19.47 -8.01 -1.88
C VAL A 128 20.63 -8.89 -2.35
N ALA A 129 21.74 -8.30 -2.79
CA ALA A 129 22.92 -9.03 -3.25
C ALA A 129 23.50 -9.95 -2.15
N THR A 130 23.54 -9.46 -0.91
CA THR A 130 24.00 -10.26 0.24
C THR A 130 23.10 -11.46 0.50
N LEU A 131 21.77 -11.28 0.44
CA LEU A 131 20.80 -12.36 0.64
C LEU A 131 20.80 -13.34 -0.54
N GLU A 132 20.96 -12.85 -1.77
CA GLU A 132 21.07 -13.68 -2.97
C GLU A 132 22.25 -14.64 -2.86
N GLY A 133 23.42 -14.14 -2.45
CA GLY A 133 24.60 -14.97 -2.22
C GLY A 133 24.39 -16.06 -1.16
N LYS A 134 23.74 -15.71 -0.04
CA LYS A 134 23.51 -16.64 1.09
C LYS A 134 22.42 -17.69 0.80
N LEU A 135 21.36 -17.31 0.09
CA LEU A 135 20.13 -18.12 -0.04
C LEU A 135 19.88 -18.68 -1.44
N LYS A 136 20.85 -18.58 -2.36
CA LYS A 136 20.73 -18.94 -3.79
C LYS A 136 19.96 -20.23 -4.08
N ARG A 137 20.27 -21.33 -3.38
CA ARG A 137 19.61 -22.63 -3.58
C ARG A 137 18.12 -22.60 -3.21
N ASN A 138 17.76 -21.92 -2.13
CA ASN A 138 16.37 -21.80 -1.67
C ASN A 138 15.58 -20.87 -2.58
N ILE A 139 16.20 -19.77 -3.04
CA ILE A 139 15.59 -18.84 -3.99
C ILE A 139 15.21 -19.56 -5.28
N ILE A 140 16.14 -20.33 -5.88
CA ILE A 140 15.88 -21.06 -7.12
C ILE A 140 14.73 -22.07 -6.95
N LYS A 141 14.66 -22.77 -5.82
CA LYS A 141 13.59 -23.75 -5.53
C LYS A 141 12.24 -23.10 -5.26
N ALA A 142 12.22 -21.98 -4.54
CA ALA A 142 10.99 -21.27 -4.16
C ALA A 142 10.46 -20.35 -5.27
N ARG A 143 11.28 -20.02 -6.28
CA ARG A 143 10.93 -19.18 -7.43
C ARG A 143 9.54 -19.46 -8.05
N PRO A 144 9.17 -20.71 -8.41
CA PRO A 144 7.85 -20.97 -9.00
C PRO A 144 6.67 -20.60 -8.08
N TYR A 145 6.84 -20.69 -6.76
CA TYR A 145 5.81 -20.24 -5.82
C TYR A 145 5.64 -18.72 -5.83
N PHE A 146 6.74 -17.97 -5.83
CA PHE A 146 6.66 -16.50 -5.83
C PHE A 146 6.17 -15.93 -7.16
N GLU A 147 6.54 -16.54 -8.30
CA GLU A 147 6.00 -16.19 -9.61
C GLU A 147 4.48 -16.44 -9.69
N GLU A 148 4.02 -17.60 -9.21
CA GLU A 148 2.57 -17.90 -9.15
C GLU A 148 1.84 -16.96 -8.19
N LYS A 149 2.43 -16.66 -7.03
CA LYS A 149 1.88 -15.70 -6.06
C LYS A 149 1.71 -14.32 -6.69
N GLU A 150 2.69 -13.86 -7.47
CA GLU A 150 2.62 -12.57 -8.16
C GLU A 150 1.49 -12.54 -9.19
N VAL A 151 1.32 -13.61 -9.99
CA VAL A 151 0.22 -13.73 -10.97
C VAL A 151 -1.14 -13.71 -10.28
N CYS A 152 -1.31 -14.52 -9.23
CA CYS A 152 -2.54 -14.56 -8.43
C CYS A 152 -2.85 -13.19 -7.80
N GLN A 153 -1.84 -12.55 -7.21
CA GLN A 153 -2.00 -11.22 -6.60
C GLN A 153 -2.40 -10.18 -7.66
N GLY A 154 -1.75 -10.19 -8.83
CA GLY A 154 -2.08 -9.26 -9.92
C GLY A 154 -3.52 -9.43 -10.44
N GLN A 155 -4.02 -10.66 -10.53
CA GLN A 155 -5.42 -10.93 -10.90
C GLN A 155 -6.40 -10.41 -9.85
N LEU A 156 -6.09 -10.62 -8.56
CA LEU A 156 -6.91 -10.12 -7.45
C LEU A 156 -6.92 -8.60 -7.40
N ASP A 157 -5.75 -7.96 -7.55
CA ASP A 157 -5.61 -6.51 -7.56
C ASP A 157 -6.37 -5.88 -8.73
N ALA A 158 -6.24 -6.44 -9.94
CA ALA A 158 -6.99 -5.99 -11.10
C ALA A 158 -8.52 -6.07 -10.87
N GLN A 159 -8.98 -7.16 -10.25
CA GLN A 159 -10.39 -7.32 -9.98
C GLN A 159 -10.89 -6.44 -8.83
N LYS A 160 -10.04 -6.18 -7.83
CA LYS A 160 -10.31 -5.20 -6.77
C LYS A 160 -10.43 -3.79 -7.34
N MET A 161 -9.51 -3.38 -8.22
CA MET A 161 -9.60 -2.09 -8.91
C MET A 161 -10.91 -1.95 -9.70
N ARG A 162 -11.36 -3.02 -10.36
CA ARG A 162 -12.64 -3.04 -11.07
C ARG A 162 -13.83 -2.89 -10.12
N ILE A 163 -13.80 -3.54 -8.96
CA ILE A 163 -14.82 -3.39 -7.92
C ILE A 163 -14.86 -1.95 -7.43
N ASP A 164 -13.70 -1.37 -7.10
CA ASP A 164 -13.59 0.01 -6.60
C ASP A 164 -14.11 1.01 -7.64
N GLN A 165 -13.79 0.81 -8.92
CA GLN A 165 -14.33 1.62 -10.01
C GLN A 165 -15.86 1.56 -10.07
N ILE A 166 -16.45 0.36 -10.08
CA ILE A 166 -17.91 0.18 -10.15
C ILE A 166 -18.58 0.77 -8.90
N GLN A 167 -17.97 0.63 -7.72
CA GLN A 167 -18.46 1.23 -6.49
C GLN A 167 -18.42 2.77 -6.55
N GLY A 168 -17.36 3.35 -7.10
CA GLY A 168 -17.24 4.79 -7.34
C GLY A 168 -18.31 5.31 -8.30
N GLU A 169 -18.53 4.62 -9.43
CA GLU A 169 -19.58 4.94 -10.39
C GLU A 169 -20.98 4.82 -9.78
N LEU A 170 -21.23 3.79 -8.97
CA LEU A 170 -22.48 3.60 -8.26
C LEU A 170 -22.74 4.72 -7.23
N SER A 171 -21.71 5.10 -6.47
CA SER A 171 -21.78 6.21 -5.51
C SER A 171 -22.12 7.52 -6.23
N LYS A 172 -21.46 7.79 -7.36
CA LYS A 172 -21.74 8.94 -8.21
C LYS A 172 -23.18 8.94 -8.71
N ALA A 173 -23.65 7.83 -9.29
CA ALA A 173 -25.02 7.70 -9.80
C ALA A 173 -26.07 7.90 -8.68
N LYS A 174 -25.84 7.36 -7.48
CA LYS A 174 -26.69 7.60 -6.31
C LYS A 174 -26.70 9.08 -5.92
N SER A 175 -25.55 9.73 -5.92
CA SER A 175 -25.44 11.16 -5.61
C SER A 175 -26.16 12.04 -6.64
N ASP A 176 -26.08 11.68 -7.92
CA ASP A 176 -26.76 12.37 -9.02
C ASP A 176 -28.29 12.17 -8.96
N TYR A 177 -28.73 10.95 -8.62
CA TYR A 177 -30.15 10.65 -8.41
C TYR A 177 -30.72 11.43 -7.20
N ALA A 178 -30.01 11.42 -6.06
CA ALA A 178 -30.40 12.18 -4.89
C ALA A 178 -30.39 13.70 -5.15
N ALA A 179 -29.45 14.21 -5.95
CA ALA A 179 -29.44 15.61 -6.37
C ALA A 179 -30.64 15.94 -7.26
N SER A 180 -31.03 15.03 -8.15
CA SER A 180 -32.20 15.19 -9.02
C SER A 180 -33.51 15.20 -8.21
N LEU A 181 -33.66 14.30 -7.24
CA LEU A 181 -34.80 14.30 -6.31
C LEU A 181 -34.90 15.60 -5.50
N ARG A 182 -33.78 16.08 -4.95
CA ARG A 182 -33.72 17.39 -4.26
C ARG A 182 -34.09 18.54 -5.17
N ARG A 183 -33.66 18.53 -6.43
CA ARG A 183 -34.07 19.55 -7.42
C ARG A 183 -35.58 19.52 -7.68
N LEU A 184 -36.17 18.33 -7.79
CA LEU A 184 -37.62 18.20 -7.95
C LEU A 184 -38.38 18.69 -6.71
N GLU A 185 -37.88 18.38 -5.52
CA GLU A 185 -38.42 18.88 -4.25
C GLU A 185 -38.38 20.42 -4.20
N ILE A 186 -37.24 21.04 -4.52
CA ILE A 186 -37.09 22.50 -4.59
C ILE A 186 -38.08 23.12 -5.58
N ILE A 187 -38.21 22.55 -6.79
CA ILE A 187 -39.16 23.04 -7.80
C ILE A 187 -40.59 22.93 -7.27
N SER A 188 -40.94 21.83 -6.61
CA SER A 188 -42.26 21.59 -6.04
C SER A 188 -42.58 22.60 -4.93
N GLU A 189 -41.66 22.79 -3.97
CA GLU A 189 -41.78 23.79 -2.90
C GLU A 189 -41.93 25.22 -3.45
N GLU A 190 -41.14 25.57 -4.46
CA GLU A 190 -41.20 26.88 -5.12
C GLU A 190 -42.58 27.13 -5.77
N ILE A 191 -43.11 26.14 -6.51
CA ILE A 191 -44.46 26.24 -7.10
C ILE A 191 -45.52 26.41 -6.00
N HIS A 192 -45.43 25.65 -4.92
CA HIS A 192 -46.35 25.77 -3.78
C HIS A 192 -46.25 27.14 -3.09
N ASN A 193 -45.03 27.64 -2.87
CA ASN A 193 -44.79 28.96 -2.28
C ASN A 193 -45.32 30.08 -3.17
N GLN A 194 -45.10 30.02 -4.48
CA GLN A 194 -45.65 31.00 -5.43
C GLN A 194 -47.18 31.03 -5.42
N ARG A 195 -47.84 29.86 -5.35
CA ARG A 195 -49.30 29.77 -5.24
C ARG A 195 -49.79 30.36 -3.93
N ARG A 196 -49.13 30.05 -2.80
CA ARG A 196 -49.45 30.62 -1.48
C ARG A 196 -49.34 32.15 -1.49
N ASN A 197 -48.25 32.68 -2.05
CA ASN A 197 -47.99 34.11 -2.10
C ASN A 197 -48.97 34.85 -3.05
N LYS A 198 -49.34 34.24 -4.18
CA LYS A 198 -50.35 34.78 -5.10
C LYS A 198 -51.78 34.73 -4.52
N SER A 199 -52.08 33.73 -3.69
CA SER A 199 -53.38 33.60 -3.00
C SER A 199 -53.50 34.44 -1.72
N GLY A 200 -52.48 35.22 -1.36
CA GLY A 200 -52.40 36.05 -0.15
C GLY A 200 -53.33 37.27 -0.10
N ARG A 201 -54.40 37.34 -0.92
CA ARG A 201 -55.45 38.37 -0.80
C ARG A 201 -56.85 37.84 -0.54
N VAL A 202 -57.10 36.53 -0.55
CA VAL A 202 -58.39 35.95 -0.13
C VAL A 202 -58.15 34.53 0.43
N SER A 203 -58.46 34.30 1.70
CA SER A 203 -58.59 32.95 2.33
C SER A 203 -60.09 32.62 2.48
N PRO A 204 -60.52 31.35 2.67
CA PRO A 204 -59.78 30.15 3.13
C PRO A 204 -59.79 28.98 2.11
N SER A 205 -58.86 28.01 2.10
CA SER A 205 -58.57 26.99 3.12
C SER A 205 -57.28 26.22 2.78
N PRO A 206 -56.45 25.80 3.75
CA PRO A 206 -55.50 24.68 3.56
C PRO A 206 -56.26 23.35 3.53
N PRO A 207 -55.81 22.30 2.81
CA PRO A 207 -56.27 20.95 3.12
C PRO A 207 -55.65 20.56 4.47
N VAL A 208 -56.46 20.66 5.52
CA VAL A 208 -56.18 20.09 6.84
C VAL A 208 -56.44 18.59 6.73
N GLY A 209 -55.37 17.82 6.69
CA GLY A 209 -55.34 16.37 6.85
C GLY A 209 -53.90 15.95 7.09
N PRO A 210 -53.61 15.00 7.99
CA PRO A 210 -52.28 14.41 8.07
C PRO A 210 -51.92 13.91 6.67
N ARG A 211 -50.80 14.35 6.11
CA ARG A 211 -50.33 13.82 4.84
C ARG A 211 -50.10 12.34 5.03
N GLU A 212 -50.89 11.53 4.34
CA GLU A 212 -50.69 10.09 4.33
C GLU A 212 -49.25 9.80 3.86
N PRO A 213 -48.58 8.79 4.43
CA PRO A 213 -47.27 8.37 3.98
C PRO A 213 -47.28 8.21 2.45
N GLY A 214 -46.40 8.96 1.77
CA GLY A 214 -46.23 8.83 0.33
C GLY A 214 -45.93 7.39 -0.03
N VAL A 215 -46.45 6.93 -1.17
CA VAL A 215 -46.24 5.56 -1.67
C VAL A 215 -44.73 5.28 -1.71
N GLY A 216 -44.24 4.37 -0.86
CA GLY A 216 -42.82 4.02 -0.68
C GLY A 216 -42.17 4.51 0.64
N ALA A 217 -42.93 5.07 1.58
CA ALA A 217 -42.47 5.47 2.91
C ALA A 217 -42.78 4.43 4.00
N GLU A 218 -42.64 3.14 3.72
CA GLU A 218 -42.53 2.09 4.73
C GLU A 218 -41.22 2.26 5.53
N ILE A 219 -41.32 3.13 6.53
CA ILE A 219 -40.38 3.28 7.62
C ILE A 219 -40.17 1.91 8.26
N ASN A 220 -38.94 1.41 8.14
CA ASN A 220 -38.39 0.32 8.91
C ASN A 220 -38.48 0.68 10.41
N SER A 221 -39.58 0.31 11.05
CA SER A 221 -39.73 0.36 12.50
C SER A 221 -39.53 -1.04 13.07
N CYS A 222 -38.36 -1.20 13.68
CA CYS A 222 -37.94 -2.19 14.66
C CYS A 222 -39.05 -3.11 15.19
N CYS A 223 -39.03 -4.39 14.81
CA CYS A 223 -39.54 -5.45 15.67
C CYS A 223 -38.51 -5.65 16.77
N GLU A 224 -38.82 -5.14 17.96
CA GLU A 224 -38.31 -5.73 19.19
C GLU A 224 -38.81 -7.17 19.29
N GLU A 225 -37.90 -8.03 19.72
CA GLU A 225 -38.13 -9.42 20.09
C GLU A 225 -39.32 -9.55 21.04
N THR A 226 -40.14 -10.57 20.85
CA THR A 226 -40.57 -11.51 21.91
C THR A 226 -41.47 -12.60 21.32
N HIS A 227 -41.41 -13.78 21.95
CA HIS A 227 -42.16 -15.02 21.73
C HIS A 227 -41.48 -16.02 20.77
N ALA A 228 -40.61 -16.90 21.26
CA ALA A 228 -40.82 -18.06 22.16
C ALA A 228 -41.41 -19.29 21.46
N LEU A 229 -40.77 -20.42 21.75
CA LEU A 229 -40.98 -21.76 21.24
C LEU A 229 -42.45 -22.22 21.27
N GLU A 230 -42.83 -23.06 20.29
CA GLU A 230 -43.36 -24.39 20.60
C GLU A 230 -43.31 -25.38 19.43
N LYS A 231 -43.18 -26.66 19.82
CA LYS A 231 -43.04 -27.88 19.01
C LYS A 231 -44.41 -28.45 18.58
N GLY A 232 -44.39 -29.29 17.54
CA GLY A 232 -45.41 -30.33 17.28
C GLY A 232 -45.37 -30.79 15.82
N SER A 233 -44.58 -31.83 15.49
CA SER A 233 -45.02 -33.24 15.35
C SER A 233 -45.82 -33.53 14.06
N GLY A 234 -45.20 -34.26 13.15
CA GLY A 234 -45.80 -34.80 11.93
C GLY A 234 -44.89 -35.84 11.29
N ASP A 235 -45.11 -37.08 11.68
CA ASP A 235 -44.53 -38.35 11.24
C ASP A 235 -44.88 -38.65 9.76
N PHE A 236 -43.97 -39.25 8.96
CA PHE A 236 -44.21 -40.40 8.05
C PHE A 236 -43.01 -40.73 7.13
N GLU A 237 -42.91 -42.02 6.77
CA GLU A 237 -41.76 -42.85 6.39
C GLU A 237 -41.13 -42.70 4.98
N GLU A 238 -39.82 -43.00 4.97
CA GLU A 238 -39.06 -43.96 4.15
C GLU A 238 -39.41 -44.22 2.66
N ARG A 239 -38.43 -43.98 1.76
CA ARG A 239 -38.14 -44.88 0.63
C ARG A 239 -36.70 -44.76 0.11
N LYS A 240 -35.92 -45.83 0.32
CA LYS A 240 -34.70 -46.18 -0.42
C LYS A 240 -35.03 -46.54 -1.87
N GLU A 241 -34.13 -46.23 -2.79
CA GLU A 241 -33.87 -47.09 -3.95
C GLU A 241 -32.42 -46.93 -4.42
N ASP A 242 -31.76 -48.08 -4.49
CA ASP A 242 -30.38 -48.30 -4.94
C ASP A 242 -30.28 -48.23 -6.48
N GLY A 243 -29.10 -47.90 -7.00
CA GLY A 243 -28.83 -47.93 -8.43
C GLY A 243 -27.35 -47.85 -8.78
N ASP A 244 -26.68 -49.00 -8.80
CA ASP A 244 -25.39 -49.20 -9.46
C ASP A 244 -25.51 -49.01 -10.98
N CYS A 245 -24.52 -48.34 -11.60
CA CYS A 245 -24.23 -48.49 -13.03
C CYS A 245 -22.77 -48.11 -13.35
N ASP A 246 -22.15 -49.06 -14.06
CA ASP A 246 -20.81 -49.21 -14.63
C ASP A 246 -20.26 -47.99 -15.43
N GLY A 247 -18.92 -47.93 -15.50
CA GLY A 247 -18.15 -46.81 -16.00
C GLY A 247 -17.87 -46.77 -17.50
N SER A 248 -17.27 -45.66 -17.95
CA SER A 248 -16.20 -45.66 -18.96
C SER A 248 -15.61 -44.26 -19.14
N ALA A 249 -14.29 -44.19 -18.94
CA ALA A 249 -13.29 -43.37 -19.63
C ALA A 249 -13.66 -41.94 -20.10
N GLY A 250 -13.25 -40.96 -19.29
CA GLY A 250 -13.03 -39.58 -19.72
C GLY A 250 -11.84 -38.99 -18.96
N VAL A 251 -10.61 -39.31 -19.39
CA VAL A 251 -9.41 -38.62 -18.92
C VAL A 251 -9.45 -37.18 -19.43
N THR A 252 -9.66 -36.22 -18.54
CA THR A 252 -8.93 -34.94 -18.43
C THR A 252 -9.57 -34.04 -17.37
N SER A 253 -9.38 -34.39 -16.11
CA SER A 253 -9.31 -33.40 -15.03
C SER A 253 -8.40 -34.03 -13.99
N TRP A 254 -7.20 -33.49 -13.84
CA TRP A 254 -6.33 -33.92 -12.77
C TRP A 254 -7.06 -33.54 -11.47
N ASP A 255 -7.66 -34.52 -10.78
CA ASP A 255 -8.47 -34.32 -9.58
C ASP A 255 -7.62 -33.72 -8.45
N ILE A 256 -7.59 -32.39 -8.41
CA ILE A 256 -6.90 -31.62 -7.37
C ILE A 256 -7.49 -31.94 -5.98
N GLU A 257 -8.76 -32.33 -5.90
CA GLU A 257 -9.39 -32.83 -4.66
C GLU A 257 -8.73 -34.12 -4.16
N ARG A 258 -8.42 -35.06 -5.05
CA ARG A 258 -7.73 -36.32 -4.71
C ARG A 258 -6.29 -36.08 -4.25
N GLU A 259 -5.64 -35.03 -4.75
CA GLU A 259 -4.27 -34.65 -4.33
C GLU A 259 -4.26 -33.92 -2.98
N MET A 260 -5.32 -33.15 -2.68
CA MET A 260 -5.58 -32.60 -1.33
C MET A 260 -5.84 -33.71 -0.31
N GLU A 261 -6.69 -34.70 -0.64
CA GLU A 261 -6.91 -35.86 0.22
C GLU A 261 -5.62 -36.67 0.45
N ARG A 262 -4.75 -36.79 -0.56
CA ARG A 262 -3.42 -37.42 -0.40
C ARG A 262 -2.49 -36.65 0.54
N ALA A 263 -2.56 -35.32 0.53
CA ALA A 263 -1.75 -34.48 1.41
C ALA A 263 -2.25 -34.55 2.87
N ASP A 264 -3.57 -34.57 3.06
CA ASP A 264 -4.20 -34.71 4.37
C ASP A 264 -3.97 -36.12 4.96
N LEU A 265 -3.99 -37.18 4.14
CA LEU A 265 -3.68 -38.56 4.58
C LEU A 265 -2.20 -38.75 4.97
N ARG A 266 -1.26 -38.04 4.36
CA ARG A 266 0.15 -38.04 4.79
C ARG A 266 0.39 -37.29 6.10
N SER A 267 -0.50 -36.36 6.44
CA SER A 267 -0.43 -35.60 7.69
C SER A 267 -0.87 -36.43 8.91
N LEU A 268 -1.77 -37.40 8.71
CA LEU A 268 -2.35 -38.22 9.79
C LEU A 268 -1.66 -39.60 10.00
N GLY A 269 -0.66 -39.95 9.18
CA GLY A 269 0.02 -41.25 9.22
C GLY A 269 1.33 -41.31 10.03
N SER A 270 1.84 -40.19 10.55
CA SER A 270 3.05 -40.20 11.40
C SER A 270 2.72 -40.43 12.86
N VAL A 271 2.39 -41.67 13.21
CA VAL A 271 2.64 -42.20 14.56
C VAL A 271 3.88 -43.09 14.49
N SER A 272 5.01 -42.59 14.98
CA SER A 272 6.16 -43.42 15.27
C SER A 272 6.81 -42.96 16.57
N MET A 273 7.07 -43.97 17.39
CA MET A 273 7.53 -43.96 18.77
C MET A 273 8.85 -43.21 18.98
N ALA A 274 9.01 -42.75 20.23
CA ALA A 274 10.18 -42.10 20.76
C ALA A 274 11.50 -42.84 20.48
N THR A 275 12.48 -42.09 19.98
CA THR A 275 13.88 -42.22 20.39
C THR A 275 14.34 -40.85 20.86
N SER A 276 14.58 -40.75 22.16
CA SER A 276 15.37 -39.71 22.81
C SER A 276 16.67 -39.45 22.06
N SER A 277 16.86 -38.22 21.59
CA SER A 277 18.18 -37.63 21.45
C SER A 277 18.05 -36.12 21.58
N ALA A 278 18.56 -35.62 22.70
CA ALA A 278 18.77 -34.20 22.90
C ALA A 278 19.75 -33.69 21.83
N LEU A 279 19.25 -32.84 20.95
CA LEU A 279 20.05 -31.85 20.26
C LEU A 279 19.33 -30.52 20.48
N SER A 280 19.85 -29.80 21.46
CA SER A 280 19.77 -28.35 21.51
C SER A 280 20.37 -27.81 20.21
N ASP A 281 19.53 -27.28 19.34
CA ASP A 281 19.93 -26.17 18.50
C ASP A 281 18.84 -25.12 18.64
N ALA A 282 19.24 -24.08 19.35
CA ALA A 282 18.52 -22.85 19.63
C ALA A 282 17.64 -22.42 18.45
N ASP A 283 16.33 -22.31 18.71
CA ASP A 283 15.49 -21.32 18.04
C ASP A 283 16.03 -19.95 18.48
N ASP A 284 17.05 -19.51 17.76
CA ASP A 284 17.68 -18.19 17.85
C ASP A 284 17.52 -17.50 16.48
N LEU A 285 16.27 -17.44 16.01
CA LEU A 285 15.90 -16.70 14.80
C LEU A 285 14.76 -15.71 15.04
N ASP A 286 14.54 -15.31 16.29
CA ASP A 286 14.10 -13.93 16.59
C ASP A 286 15.32 -13.01 16.53
N ILE A 287 15.91 -12.96 15.35
CA ILE A 287 16.94 -11.98 15.00
C ILE A 287 16.19 -10.86 14.28
N ASP A 288 15.58 -9.97 15.07
CA ASP A 288 15.59 -8.52 14.81
C ASP A 288 16.80 -7.95 15.61
N PRO A 289 18.06 -8.14 15.15
CA PRO A 289 19.27 -7.81 15.89
C PRO A 289 19.69 -6.37 15.61
N ILE A 290 18.72 -5.46 15.43
CA ILE A 290 19.03 -4.08 15.07
C ILE A 290 18.91 -3.17 16.29
N GLU A 291 18.08 -3.52 17.27
CA GLU A 291 17.80 -2.63 18.40
C GLU A 291 18.85 -2.72 19.52
N GLU A 292 19.35 -3.93 19.82
CA GLU A 292 20.40 -4.15 20.83
C GLU A 292 21.77 -3.64 20.34
N ASP A 293 22.14 -3.96 19.10
CA ASP A 293 23.34 -3.42 18.43
C ASP A 293 23.35 -1.87 18.37
N LEU A 294 22.18 -1.23 18.18
CA LEU A 294 22.06 0.23 18.10
C LEU A 294 22.38 0.91 19.44
N GLU A 295 21.84 0.37 20.53
CA GLU A 295 21.98 0.98 21.86
C GLU A 295 23.40 0.80 22.38
N GLU A 296 24.03 -0.36 22.09
CA GLU A 296 25.47 -0.56 22.31
C GLU A 296 26.33 0.40 21.49
N LEU A 297 26.01 0.63 20.21
CA LEU A 297 26.70 1.61 19.36
C LEU A 297 26.51 3.05 19.87
N ARG A 298 25.30 3.42 20.33
CA ARG A 298 25.01 4.72 20.97
C ARG A 298 25.81 4.89 22.25
N GLN A 299 25.87 3.85 23.07
CA GLN A 299 26.63 3.85 24.31
C GLN A 299 28.14 3.95 24.03
N LYS A 300 28.66 3.20 23.04
CA LYS A 300 30.07 3.27 22.64
C LYS A 300 30.45 4.65 22.08
N VAL A 301 29.59 5.29 21.27
CA VAL A 301 29.80 6.67 20.82
C VAL A 301 29.77 7.66 21.99
N ARG A 302 28.84 7.49 22.94
CA ARG A 302 28.74 8.31 24.15
C ARG A 302 29.98 8.18 25.04
N GLU A 303 30.43 6.95 25.31
CA GLU A 303 31.61 6.66 26.10
C GLU A 303 32.88 7.20 25.44
N LEU A 304 33.05 6.98 24.14
CA LEU A 304 34.19 7.52 23.41
C LEU A 304 34.17 9.05 23.42
N SER A 305 33.02 9.71 23.22
CA SER A 305 32.90 11.19 23.22
C SER A 305 33.23 11.89 24.54
N VAL A 306 33.15 11.18 25.68
CA VAL A 306 33.42 11.76 27.02
C VAL A 306 34.91 11.64 27.39
N VAL A 307 35.67 10.75 26.75
CA VAL A 307 37.09 10.50 27.04
C VAL A 307 37.97 11.43 26.20
N GLU A 308 37.91 12.75 26.45
CA GLU A 308 38.66 13.75 25.68
C GLU A 308 40.10 13.99 26.17
N SER A 309 40.48 13.54 27.36
CA SER A 309 41.61 14.17 28.06
C SER A 309 43.00 13.51 27.94
N ASN A 310 43.17 12.35 27.28
CA ASN A 310 44.53 11.76 27.19
C ASN A 310 44.80 10.66 26.14
N LYS A 311 44.05 10.57 25.04
CA LYS A 311 44.26 9.55 24.00
C LYS A 311 44.55 10.19 22.64
N GLY A 312 45.58 9.69 21.94
CA GLY A 312 46.09 10.25 20.67
C GLY A 312 45.17 10.02 19.46
N GLU A 313 45.70 10.21 18.26
CA GLU A 313 44.98 10.16 16.97
C GLU A 313 44.16 8.87 16.75
N ASP A 314 44.57 7.74 17.32
CA ASP A 314 43.86 6.45 17.25
C ASP A 314 42.45 6.49 17.87
N TRP A 315 42.23 7.28 18.93
CA TRP A 315 40.91 7.42 19.54
C TRP A 315 39.94 8.21 18.64
N ALA A 316 40.45 9.22 17.92
CA ALA A 316 39.64 10.00 16.99
C ALA A 316 39.20 9.15 15.80
N LEU A 317 40.08 8.26 15.32
CA LEU A 317 39.75 7.28 14.29
C LEU A 317 38.69 6.28 14.78
N GLU A 318 38.85 5.71 15.97
CA GLU A 318 37.88 4.77 16.55
C GLU A 318 36.51 5.42 16.79
N LEU A 319 36.49 6.67 17.27
CA LEU A 319 35.25 7.45 17.44
C LEU A 319 34.58 7.72 16.09
N SER A 320 35.34 8.16 15.09
CA SER A 320 34.80 8.41 13.75
C SER A 320 34.22 7.15 13.10
N GLU A 321 34.86 5.99 13.32
CA GLU A 321 34.39 4.70 12.84
C GLU A 321 33.14 4.25 13.61
N ALA A 322 33.09 4.43 14.93
CA ALA A 322 31.91 4.13 15.75
C ALA A 322 30.70 5.01 15.37
N ILE A 323 30.91 6.32 15.16
CA ILE A 323 29.88 7.24 14.66
C ILE A 323 29.40 6.77 13.28
N SER A 324 30.32 6.44 12.37
CA SER A 324 29.97 5.95 11.03
C SER A 324 29.18 4.63 11.08
N ARG A 325 29.53 3.72 11.99
CA ARG A 325 28.80 2.46 12.21
C ARG A 325 27.41 2.71 12.79
N LEU A 326 27.29 3.63 13.76
CA LEU A 326 26.02 4.01 14.36
C LEU A 326 25.10 4.71 13.35
N ASP A 327 25.62 5.66 12.57
CA ASP A 327 24.87 6.36 11.53
C ASP A 327 24.36 5.37 10.48
N ASN A 328 25.20 4.43 10.05
CA ASN A 328 24.79 3.37 9.13
C ASN A 328 23.73 2.44 9.74
N ALA A 329 23.81 2.12 11.04
CA ALA A 329 22.85 1.27 11.73
C ALA A 329 21.50 1.99 11.97
N MET A 330 21.54 3.23 12.45
CA MET A 330 20.39 4.12 12.62
C MET A 330 19.66 4.32 11.30
N PHE A 331 20.41 4.60 10.24
CA PHE A 331 19.85 4.73 8.89
C PHE A 331 19.25 3.39 8.43
N ARG A 332 19.91 2.24 8.63
CA ARG A 332 19.31 0.93 8.34
C ARG A 332 18.01 0.68 9.11
N LYS A 333 17.88 1.16 10.35
CA LYS A 333 16.66 1.05 11.15
C LYS A 333 15.55 1.94 10.61
N GLU A 334 15.83 3.24 10.44
CA GLU A 334 14.89 4.23 9.90
C GLU A 334 14.38 3.81 8.52
N THR A 335 15.23 3.18 7.73
CA THR A 335 14.86 2.71 6.39
C THR A 335 14.00 1.47 6.44
N ASN A 336 14.34 0.52 7.31
CA ASN A 336 13.46 -0.60 7.58
C ASN A 336 12.09 -0.12 8.09
N GLU A 337 12.05 0.92 8.92
CA GLU A 337 10.81 1.54 9.41
C GLU A 337 10.03 2.27 8.31
N GLU A 338 10.67 3.13 7.52
CA GLU A 338 10.06 3.82 6.37
C GLU A 338 9.53 2.80 5.34
N LEU A 339 10.28 1.73 5.10
CA LEU A 339 9.88 0.67 4.17
C LEU A 339 8.76 -0.21 4.74
N ARG A 340 8.81 -0.55 6.03
CA ARG A 340 7.69 -1.19 6.75
C ARG A 340 6.46 -0.29 6.72
N ALA A 341 6.62 1.04 6.77
CA ALA A 341 5.52 1.99 6.65
C ALA A 341 4.97 2.03 5.22
N LEU A 342 5.81 2.00 4.18
CA LEU A 342 5.39 1.96 2.78
C LEU A 342 4.70 0.64 2.42
N VAL A 343 5.19 -0.49 2.92
CA VAL A 343 4.52 -1.79 2.76
C VAL A 343 3.16 -1.77 3.47
N ARG A 344 3.09 -1.28 4.72
CA ARG A 344 1.82 -1.11 5.44
C ARG A 344 0.84 -0.18 4.72
N ALA A 345 1.33 0.89 4.10
CA ALA A 345 0.49 1.80 3.31
C ALA A 345 -0.03 1.16 2.01
N LYS A 346 0.70 0.19 1.45
CA LYS A 346 0.34 -0.51 0.21
C LYS A 346 -0.52 -1.76 0.45
N THR A 347 -0.45 -2.37 1.63
CA THR A 347 -1.31 -3.50 2.03
C THR A 347 -2.48 -3.04 2.91
N PRO A 348 -3.64 -2.64 2.35
CA PRO A 348 -4.87 -2.70 3.12
C PRO A 348 -5.20 -4.19 3.30
N LEU A 349 -4.80 -4.74 4.44
CA LEU A 349 -5.02 -6.12 4.91
C LEU A 349 -4.33 -7.21 4.06
N SER A 350 -3.09 -7.55 4.41
CA SER A 350 -2.51 -8.85 4.08
C SER A 350 -3.23 -9.91 4.90
N ILE A 351 -3.70 -10.95 4.22
CA ILE A 351 -4.20 -12.18 4.85
C ILE A 351 -2.96 -12.98 5.22
N ASP A 352 -2.60 -12.96 6.50
CA ASP A 352 -1.83 -14.04 7.12
C ASP A 352 -2.79 -15.14 7.60
#